data_AF-A0A1F3NIF0-F1
#
_entry.id   AF-A0A1F3NIF0-F1
#
_cell.length_a   1.000
_cell.length_b   1.000
_cell.length_c   1.000
_cell.angle_alpha   90.00
_cell.angle_beta   90.00
_cell.angle_gamma   90.00
#
_symmetry.space_group_name_H-M   'P 1'
#
loop_
_entity.id
_entity.type
_entity.pdbx_description
1 polymer ?
#
loop_
_entity_poly.entity_id
_entity_poly.type
_entity_poly.pdbx_seq_one_letter_code
_entity_poly.pdbx_strand_id
1 'polypeptide(L)'
;MKTSAKYTLDGKVSENPMFNTTRKSTVTWSADKSSMIIASTMTFDMGGETREMKSTETWKLAEGGKVLQIESVRPDRDGGEMKTMAAYDKK
;
A
#
# COMPACT_ATOMS: atom_id res chain seq x y z
N MET A 1 -7.98 -8.01 14.06
CA MET A 1 -7.91 -8.97 12.93
C MET A 1 -6.56 -8.78 12.25
N LYS A 2 -5.76 -9.83 12.08
CA LYS A 2 -4.45 -9.76 11.42
C LYS A 2 -4.64 -10.08 9.94
N THR A 3 -4.39 -9.12 9.06
CA THR A 3 -4.36 -9.33 7.61
C THR A 3 -2.92 -9.49 7.16
N SER A 4 -2.62 -10.55 6.41
CA SER A 4 -1.34 -10.73 5.72
C SER A 4 -1.53 -10.49 4.23
N ALA A 5 -0.52 -9.88 3.59
CA ALA A 5 -0.47 -9.71 2.15
C ALA A 5 0.85 -10.24 1.63
N LYS A 6 0.82 -10.84 0.44
CA LYS A 6 2.00 -11.26 -0.31
C LYS A 6 2.20 -10.31 -1.48
N TYR A 7 3.44 -9.85 -1.64
CA TYR A 7 3.82 -8.96 -2.72
C TYR A 7 4.96 -9.54 -3.53
N THR A 8 4.82 -9.46 -4.85
CA THR A 8 5.88 -9.70 -5.82
C THR A 8 6.72 -8.43 -5.94
N LEU A 9 8.02 -8.54 -5.72
CA LEU A 9 8.95 -7.41 -5.71
C LEU A 9 9.54 -7.10 -7.10
N ASP A 10 9.12 -7.84 -8.14
CA ASP A 10 9.60 -7.74 -9.53
C ASP A 10 8.79 -6.76 -10.38
N GLY A 11 7.91 -5.95 -9.76
CA GLY A 11 7.02 -5.03 -10.47
C GLY A 11 5.78 -5.69 -11.08
N LYS A 12 5.58 -6.99 -10.90
CA LYS A 12 4.32 -7.64 -11.29
C LYS A 12 3.18 -7.32 -10.32
N VAL A 13 1.95 -7.47 -10.82
CA VAL A 13 0.74 -7.32 -10.02
C VAL A 13 0.63 -8.50 -9.06
N SER A 14 0.48 -8.17 -7.77
CA SER A 14 0.14 -9.09 -6.69
C SER A 14 -1.35 -9.01 -6.39
N GLU A 15 -2.02 -10.15 -6.32
CA GLU A 15 -3.43 -10.22 -5.96
C GLU A 15 -3.57 -10.74 -4.53
N ASN A 16 -4.19 -9.94 -3.66
CA ASN A 16 -4.42 -10.29 -2.27
C ASN A 16 -5.92 -10.30 -2.00
N PRO A 17 -6.53 -11.47 -1.72
CA PRO A 17 -7.94 -11.55 -1.39
C PRO A 17 -8.22 -10.82 -0.08
N MET A 18 -9.24 -9.98 -0.08
CA MET A 18 -9.74 -9.21 1.05
C MET A 18 -11.26 -9.40 1.14
N PHE A 19 -11.90 -8.88 2.19
CA PHE A 19 -13.33 -9.11 2.42
C PHE A 19 -14.18 -8.72 1.20
N ASN A 20 -14.75 -9.74 0.55
CA ASN A 20 -15.59 -9.63 -0.65
C ASN A 20 -14.96 -8.92 -1.86
N THR A 21 -13.63 -8.79 -1.92
CA THR A 21 -12.91 -8.20 -3.08
C THR A 21 -11.44 -8.64 -3.12
N THR A 22 -10.75 -8.34 -4.22
CA THR A 22 -9.32 -8.59 -4.39
C THR A 22 -8.57 -7.26 -4.45
N ARG A 23 -7.61 -7.07 -3.55
CA ARG A 23 -6.67 -5.95 -3.61
C ARG A 23 -5.54 -6.31 -4.57
N LYS A 24 -5.43 -5.58 -5.68
CA LYS A 24 -4.31 -5.68 -6.62
C LYS A 24 -3.23 -4.69 -6.21
N SER A 25 -1.99 -5.12 -6.13
CA SER A 25 -0.88 -4.29 -5.66
C SER A 25 0.35 -4.45 -6.55
N THR A 26 1.03 -3.36 -6.84
CA THR A 26 2.27 -3.35 -7.62
C THR A 26 3.36 -2.69 -6.80
N VAL A 27 4.50 -3.38 -6.66
CA VAL A 27 5.65 -2.87 -5.93
C VAL A 27 6.66 -2.29 -6.91
N THR A 28 7.10 -1.06 -6.66
CA THR A 28 8.16 -0.40 -7.40
C THR A 28 9.23 0.07 -6.43
N TRP A 29 10.49 0.03 -6.84
CA TRP A 29 11.60 0.55 -6.05
C TRP A 29 12.04 1.90 -6.61
N SER A 30 12.46 2.81 -5.75
CA SER A 30 13.16 4.01 -6.19
C SER A 30 14.48 3.65 -6.85
N ALA A 31 14.98 4.51 -7.73
CA ALA A 31 16.20 4.24 -8.51
C ALA A 31 17.43 3.94 -7.63
N ASP A 32 17.48 4.55 -6.44
CA ASP A 32 18.51 4.37 -5.42
C ASP A 32 18.26 3.15 -4.50
N LYS A 33 17.15 2.41 -4.72
CA LYS A 33 16.68 1.27 -3.92
C LYS A 33 16.52 1.59 -2.42
N SER A 34 16.44 2.86 -2.05
CA SER A 34 16.29 3.30 -0.65
C SER A 34 14.84 3.27 -0.19
N SER A 35 13.90 3.33 -1.14
CA SER A 35 12.47 3.30 -0.88
C SER A 35 11.73 2.33 -1.80
N MET A 36 10.67 1.75 -1.25
CA MET A 36 9.78 0.84 -1.93
C MET A 36 8.38 1.46 -1.91
N ILE A 37 7.77 1.58 -3.08
CA ILE A 37 6.44 2.14 -3.26
C ILE A 37 5.50 0.99 -3.64
N ILE A 38 4.46 0.80 -2.83
CA ILE A 38 3.40 -0.17 -3.07
C ILE A 38 2.17 0.61 -3.52
N ALA A 39 1.88 0.56 -4.81
CA ALA A 39 0.62 1.06 -5.35
C ALA A 39 -0.44 -0.04 -5.22
N SER A 40 -1.62 0.29 -4.73
CA SER A 40 -2.69 -0.68 -4.50
C SER A 40 -4.01 -0.17 -5.03
N THR A 41 -4.72 -1.03 -5.72
CA THR A 41 -6.06 -0.79 -6.27
C THR A 41 -7.01 -1.82 -5.72
N MET A 42 -8.14 -1.37 -5.23
CA MET A 42 -9.22 -2.19 -4.70
C MET A 42 -10.52 -1.76 -5.36
N THR A 43 -11.30 -2.74 -5.81
CA THR A 43 -12.54 -2.49 -6.54
C THR A 43 -13.69 -3.03 -5.70
N PHE A 44 -14.58 -2.15 -5.26
CA PHE A 44 -15.73 -2.51 -4.44
C PHE A 44 -16.98 -2.50 -5.31
N ASP A 45 -17.78 -3.57 -5.23
CA ASP A 45 -19.15 -3.56 -5.73
C ASP A 45 -20.09 -3.22 -4.57
N MET A 46 -20.78 -2.09 -4.68
CA MET A 46 -21.72 -1.59 -3.69
C MET A 46 -23.15 -1.60 -4.25
N GLY A 47 -23.61 -2.77 -4.69
CA GLY A 47 -25.00 -2.94 -5.15
C GLY A 47 -25.19 -2.57 -6.62
N GLY A 48 -24.25 -2.97 -7.48
CA GLY A 48 -24.27 -2.71 -8.92
C GLY A 48 -23.45 -1.50 -9.36
N GLU A 49 -22.99 -0.67 -8.42
CA GLU A 49 -22.00 0.37 -8.68
C GLU A 49 -20.61 -0.09 -8.28
N THR A 50 -19.69 -0.05 -9.25
CA THR A 50 -18.29 -0.37 -9.05
C THR A 50 -17.51 0.89 -8.65
N ARG A 51 -16.93 0.89 -7.45
CA ARG A 51 -16.05 1.97 -6.98
C ARG A 51 -14.62 1.48 -6.88
N GLU A 52 -13.71 2.15 -7.58
CA GLU A 52 -12.28 1.90 -7.48
C GLU A 52 -11.66 2.79 -6.40
N MET A 53 -10.86 2.18 -5.53
CA MET A 53 -10.13 2.84 -4.46
C MET A 53 -8.63 2.56 -4.66
N LYS A 54 -7.87 3.62 -4.92
CA LYS A 54 -6.41 3.55 -5.06
C LYS A 54 -5.76 3.98 -3.75
N SER A 55 -4.67 3.33 -3.37
CA SER A 55 -3.86 3.73 -2.22
C SER A 55 -2.39 3.51 -2.57
N THR A 56 -1.52 4.28 -1.95
CA THR A 56 -0.07 4.19 -2.17
C THR A 56 0.62 4.15 -0.82
N GLU A 57 1.55 3.22 -0.66
CA GLU A 57 2.37 3.10 0.54
C GLU A 57 3.85 3.24 0.16
N THR A 58 4.52 4.24 0.70
CA THR A 58 5.96 4.47 0.51
C THR A 58 6.70 4.02 1.75
N TRP A 59 7.54 3.00 1.59
CA TRP A 59 8.31 2.37 2.64
C TRP A 59 9.76 2.80 2.48
N LYS A 60 10.34 3.42 3.49
CA LYS A 60 11.70 3.93 3.47
C LYS A 60 12.46 3.42 4.69
N LEU A 61 13.69 2.96 4.48
CA LEU A 61 14.61 2.67 5.57
C LEU A 61 15.38 3.95 5.93
N ALA A 62 15.15 4.43 7.14
CA ALA A 62 15.86 5.56 7.74
C ALA A 62 16.95 5.06 8.70
N GLU A 63 17.85 5.97 9.09
CA GLU A 63 18.93 5.72 10.05
C GLU A 63 19.81 4.49 9.70
N GLY A 64 20.07 4.28 8.41
CA GLY A 64 20.85 3.12 7.94
C GLY A 64 20.15 1.78 8.14
N GLY A 65 18.81 1.77 8.20
CA GLY A 65 17.99 0.55 8.36
C GLY A 65 17.61 0.22 9.80
N LYS A 66 17.77 1.17 10.73
CA LYS A 66 17.28 1.03 12.12
C LYS A 66 15.81 1.40 12.27
N VAL A 67 15.30 2.27 11.38
CA VAL A 67 13.92 2.74 11.41
C VAL A 67 13.27 2.47 10.07
N LEU A 68 12.11 1.81 10.07
CA LEU A 68 11.25 1.68 8.90
C LEU A 68 10.17 2.77 8.96
N GLN A 69 10.21 3.69 8.02
CA GLN A 69 9.18 4.71 7.83
C GLN A 69 8.21 4.24 6.75
N ILE A 70 6.92 4.24 7.06
CA ILE A 70 5.84 3.91 6.15
C ILE A 70 4.94 5.14 6.04
N GLU A 71 4.85 5.68 4.84
CA GLU A 71 3.89 6.72 4.49
C GLU A 71 2.78 6.09 3.65
N SER A 72 1.53 6.15 4.12
CA SER A 72 0.37 5.65 3.40
C SER A 72 -0.51 6.82 2.98
N VAL A 73 -0.84 6.88 1.69
CA VAL A 73 -1.77 7.84 1.10
C VAL A 73 -2.97 7.07 0.55
N ARG A 74 -4.17 7.46 0.95
CA ARG A 74 -5.42 6.87 0.48
C ARG A 74 -6.49 7.95 0.32
N PRO A 75 -7.48 7.79 -0.56
CA PRO A 75 -8.61 8.69 -0.63
C PRO A 75 -9.37 8.64 0.68
N ASP A 76 -9.75 9.82 1.15
CA ASP A 76 -10.61 10.01 2.30
C ASP A 76 -12.09 9.91 1.89
N ARG A 77 -12.96 9.74 2.88
CA ARG A 77 -14.40 9.54 2.69
C ARG A 77 -15.07 10.73 1.97
N ASP A 78 -14.55 11.93 2.18
CA ASP A 78 -15.09 13.19 1.66
C ASP A 78 -14.41 13.67 0.35
N GLY A 79 -13.64 12.79 -0.30
CA GLY A 79 -12.98 13.10 -1.58
C GLY A 79 -11.61 13.78 -1.47
N GLY A 80 -11.12 14.02 -0.25
CA GLY A 80 -9.74 14.42 0.02
C GLY A 80 -8.75 13.25 -0.03
N GLU A 81 -7.48 13.52 0.26
CA GLU A 81 -6.46 12.50 0.48
C GLU A 81 -6.09 12.44 1.96
N MET A 82 -6.15 11.24 2.53
CA MET A 82 -5.64 10.97 3.87
C MET A 82 -4.22 10.44 3.77
N LYS A 83 -3.28 11.18 4.34
CA LYS A 83 -1.87 10.79 4.49
C LYS A 83 -1.61 10.39 5.94
N THR A 84 -1.07 9.18 6.14
CA THR A 84 -0.67 8.63 7.44
C THR A 84 0.80 8.28 7.38
N MET A 85 1.56 8.65 8.42
CA MET A 85 2.97 8.29 8.53
C MET A 85 3.19 7.48 9.82
N ALA A 86 3.88 6.36 9.69
CA ALA A 86 4.26 5.49 10.79
C ALA A 86 5.76 5.23 10.74
N ALA A 87 6.41 5.25 11.91
CA ALA A 87 7.82 4.88 12.06
C ALA A 87 7.92 3.67 12.98
N TYR A 88 8.68 2.68 12.57
CA TYR A 88 8.89 1.43 13.29
C TYR A 88 10.37 1.23 13.53
N ASP A 89 10.76 1.17 14.81
CA ASP A 89 12.11 0.80 15.19
C ASP A 89 12.36 -0.69 14.99
N LYS A 90 13.54 -1.01 14.47
CA LYS A 90 14.02 -2.39 14.36
C LYS A 90 14.30 -2.92 15.77
N LYS A 91 13.57 -3.95 16.17
CA LYS A 91 13.75 -4.65 17.44
C LYS A 91 14.74 -5.81 17.31
#